data_AF-A0A930TCK9-F1
#
_entry.id   AF-A0A930TCK9-F1
#
_cell.length_a   1.000
_cell.length_b   1.000
_cell.length_c   1.000
_cell.angle_alpha   90.00
_cell.angle_beta   90.00
_cell.angle_gamma   90.00
#
_symmetry.space_group_name_H-M   'P 1'
#
loop_
_entity.id
_entity.type
_entity.pdbx_description
1 polymer ?
#
loop_
_entity_poly.entity_id
_entity_poly.type
_entity_poly.pdbx_seq_one_letter_code
_entity_poly.pdbx_strand_id
1 'polypeptide(L)'
;MMFAHFDQVLDQVQVCCRDQAAFQQMKQMVVSDWQQRRRDQVLLRISTLLQEPVDLATVLSSVATEVRQELAADRVVLVRLDAQRNQHADSSDGQWVCTSLAEAVASGVTSILNASLQPFCFSTSALEPAKPEQMQVIADIYRSGLPANSIQQLERWQVRASLRAPLFQGKTLWGWLWIQQCTAPRAWQADELAWVTQVGLHVRLALQQATLLSQLQQRSQALNEALEQLSRSQIQLRQQESLSSLGQLVGGVAQDMSHPVNFLCSNLVHAQNYAETLLRLIERHQQQPVPEAELNHSLVEMNLDFLKQDFPKLLASLRLGAERLRQLVQSLQSAACAEPSKLQRIDLHDRLDSTLVLLNHRLQPTPEFQGIKVIKEYGQLPALVGYSSELDELIRTLLSRAIETLRAFYQQGWALPQLILRSRFIPDPYGSSPRVVLCIADNRPVSSGGEEIEAADAMMDRCRRIVEQHGGELQCYAQPDGGTEVWIELPVSTAELVEPSCDAGENRNQPHLCPLVVTR
;
A
#
# COMPACT_ATOMS: atom_id res chain seq x y z
N MET A 1 20.84 -2.23 55.83
CA MET A 1 20.37 -2.80 57.11
C MET A 1 20.50 -4.32 57.18
N MET A 2 20.18 -5.08 56.13
CA MET A 2 20.21 -6.56 56.19
C MET A 2 21.60 -7.18 56.40
N PHE A 3 22.66 -6.59 55.82
CA PHE A 3 24.05 -7.07 55.99
C PHE A 3 24.57 -6.90 57.44
N ALA A 4 24.27 -5.75 58.07
CA ALA A 4 24.63 -5.51 59.48
C ALA A 4 23.92 -6.50 60.42
N HIS A 5 22.68 -6.88 60.11
CA HIS A 5 21.96 -7.90 60.86
C HIS A 5 22.54 -9.31 60.62
N PHE A 6 22.96 -9.61 59.40
CA PHE A 6 23.57 -10.89 59.03
C PHE A 6 24.96 -11.10 59.66
N ASP A 7 25.82 -10.06 59.64
CA ASP A 7 27.10 -10.07 60.33
C ASP A 7 26.92 -10.24 61.84
N GLN A 8 25.92 -9.58 62.43
CA GLN A 8 25.59 -9.70 63.84
C GLN A 8 25.12 -11.12 64.22
N VAL A 9 24.37 -11.78 63.33
CA VAL A 9 23.97 -13.20 63.51
C VAL A 9 25.18 -14.13 63.36
N LEU A 10 26.04 -13.91 62.39
CA LEU A 10 27.28 -14.69 62.23
C LEU A 10 28.19 -14.55 63.47
N ASP A 11 28.33 -13.34 64.01
CA ASP A 11 29.12 -13.09 65.21
C ASP A 11 28.52 -13.76 66.47
N GLN A 12 27.19 -13.89 66.54
CA GLN A 12 26.54 -14.67 67.61
C GLN A 12 26.79 -16.18 67.46
N VAL A 13 26.78 -16.71 66.24
CA VAL A 13 27.09 -18.13 65.96
C VAL A 13 28.57 -18.43 66.24
N GLN A 14 29.47 -17.46 66.01
CA GLN A 14 30.90 -17.58 66.28
C GLN A 14 31.20 -17.97 67.73
N VAL A 15 30.43 -17.44 68.69
CA VAL A 15 30.60 -17.70 70.12
C VAL A 15 30.29 -19.16 70.49
N CYS A 16 29.49 -19.86 69.69
CA CYS A 16 29.06 -21.23 69.92
C CYS A 16 29.93 -22.28 69.21
N CYS A 17 30.87 -21.88 68.35
CA CYS A 17 31.69 -22.78 67.56
C CYS A 17 33.00 -23.15 68.29
N ARG A 18 33.25 -24.46 68.47
CA ARG A 18 34.52 -24.97 69.05
C ARG A 18 35.69 -24.93 68.07
N ASP A 19 35.43 -25.05 66.77
CA ASP A 19 36.44 -24.97 65.71
C ASP A 19 36.37 -23.59 65.03
N GLN A 20 37.27 -22.72 65.44
CA GLN A 20 37.33 -21.34 64.99
C GLN A 20 37.81 -21.23 63.54
N ALA A 21 38.62 -22.18 63.05
CA ALA A 21 39.12 -22.18 61.68
C ALA A 21 38.03 -22.59 60.69
N ALA A 22 37.27 -23.65 61.01
CA ALA A 22 36.13 -24.08 60.19
C ALA A 22 35.03 -23.00 60.14
N PHE A 23 34.77 -22.31 61.26
CA PHE A 23 33.82 -21.21 61.28
C PHE A 23 34.25 -20.03 60.40
N GLN A 24 35.53 -19.64 60.43
CA GLN A 24 36.04 -18.57 59.57
C GLN A 24 35.94 -18.93 58.08
N GLN A 25 36.22 -20.18 57.71
CA GLN A 25 36.08 -20.65 56.33
C GLN A 25 34.62 -20.66 55.87
N MET A 26 33.68 -21.12 56.71
CA MET A 26 32.24 -21.05 56.44
C MET A 26 31.77 -19.59 56.33
N LYS A 27 32.16 -18.71 57.25
CA LYS A 27 31.81 -17.28 57.24
C LYS A 27 32.26 -16.64 55.92
N GLN A 28 33.49 -16.89 55.49
CA GLN A 28 34.00 -16.38 54.21
C GLN A 28 33.19 -16.89 53.03
N MET A 29 32.88 -18.19 52.97
CA MET A 29 32.10 -18.79 51.87
C MET A 29 30.66 -18.28 51.81
N VAL A 30 30.01 -18.11 52.96
CA VAL A 30 28.62 -17.63 53.02
C VAL A 30 28.54 -16.14 52.68
N VAL A 31 29.50 -15.34 53.15
CA VAL A 31 29.56 -13.91 52.80
C VAL A 31 29.82 -13.72 51.31
N SER A 32 30.72 -14.50 50.69
CA SER A 32 30.99 -14.41 49.25
C SER A 32 29.79 -14.85 48.41
N ASP A 33 29.13 -15.97 48.75
CA ASP A 33 27.91 -16.42 48.04
C ASP A 33 26.78 -15.39 48.16
N TRP A 34 26.60 -14.79 49.34
CA TRP A 34 25.58 -13.77 49.56
C TRP A 34 25.86 -12.50 48.76
N GLN A 35 27.12 -12.03 48.74
CA GLN A 35 27.53 -10.88 47.93
C GLN A 35 27.29 -11.12 46.44
N GLN A 36 27.57 -12.34 45.97
CA GLN A 36 27.36 -12.70 44.57
C GLN A 36 25.87 -12.73 44.21
N ARG A 37 25.03 -13.38 45.01
CA ARG A 37 23.58 -13.40 44.78
C ARG A 37 22.96 -12.00 44.79
N ARG A 38 23.43 -11.13 45.69
CA ARG A 38 22.97 -9.74 45.75
C ARG A 38 23.31 -8.99 44.47
N ARG A 39 24.55 -9.13 43.98
CA ARG A 39 24.99 -8.54 42.71
C ARG A 39 24.18 -9.06 41.53
N ASP A 40 23.86 -10.35 41.49
CA ASP A 40 23.02 -10.96 40.46
C ASP A 40 21.58 -10.41 40.50
N GLN A 41 21.00 -10.22 41.69
CA GLN A 41 19.67 -9.60 41.83
C GLN A 41 19.65 -8.15 41.34
N VAL A 42 20.73 -7.40 41.55
CA VAL A 42 20.81 -6.02 41.04
C VAL A 42 20.95 -6.01 39.53
N LEU A 43 21.77 -6.91 38.96
CA LEU A 43 21.88 -7.06 37.51
C LEU A 43 20.56 -7.41 36.86
N LEU A 44 19.77 -8.30 37.47
CA LEU A 44 18.42 -8.62 37.01
C LEU A 44 17.51 -7.38 37.01
N ARG A 45 17.50 -6.60 38.10
CA ARG A 45 16.71 -5.36 38.18
C ARG A 45 17.15 -4.34 37.12
N ILE A 46 18.45 -4.13 36.94
CA ILE A 46 19.01 -3.27 35.89
C ILE A 46 18.55 -3.76 34.51
N SER A 47 18.63 -5.07 34.25
CA SER A 47 18.21 -5.65 32.99
C SER A 47 16.71 -5.46 32.72
N THR A 48 15.86 -5.58 33.74
CA THR A 48 14.42 -5.34 33.61
C THR A 48 14.13 -3.86 33.33
N LEU A 49 14.73 -2.94 34.10
CA LEU A 49 14.58 -1.49 33.89
C LEU A 49 14.97 -1.07 32.47
N LEU A 50 16.01 -1.69 31.93
CA LEU A 50 16.51 -1.43 30.59
C LEU A 50 15.64 -2.00 29.45
N GLN A 51 14.71 -2.91 29.76
CA GLN A 51 13.78 -3.49 28.79
C GLN A 51 12.41 -2.79 28.77
N GLU A 52 12.12 -1.93 29.75
CA GLU A 52 10.84 -1.22 29.80
C GLU A 52 10.79 -0.07 28.78
N PRO A 53 9.62 0.20 28.16
CA PRO A 53 9.43 1.31 27.23
C PRO A 53 9.29 2.65 27.98
N VAL A 54 10.29 2.98 28.79
CA VAL A 54 10.40 4.20 29.58
C VAL A 54 11.42 5.13 28.93
N ASP A 55 11.31 6.44 29.17
CA ASP A 55 12.29 7.43 28.72
C ASP A 55 13.73 7.05 29.15
N LEU A 56 14.66 7.11 28.21
CA LEU A 56 16.04 6.67 28.39
C LEU A 56 16.72 7.38 29.56
N ALA A 57 16.47 8.68 29.77
CA ALA A 57 17.07 9.43 30.87
C ALA A 57 16.62 8.89 32.25
N THR A 58 15.34 8.53 32.36
CA THR A 58 14.75 7.97 33.59
C THR A 58 15.33 6.59 33.91
N VAL A 59 15.47 5.74 32.88
CA VAL A 59 16.09 4.41 33.02
C VAL A 59 17.55 4.53 33.44
N LEU A 60 18.34 5.38 32.77
CA LEU A 60 19.77 5.56 33.11
C LEU A 60 19.96 6.16 34.52
N SER A 61 19.07 7.02 34.98
CA SER A 61 19.06 7.55 36.36
C SER A 61 18.84 6.45 37.41
N SER A 62 17.91 5.54 37.12
CA SER A 62 17.63 4.38 37.97
C SER A 62 18.86 3.45 38.03
N VAL A 63 19.50 3.19 36.88
CA VAL A 63 20.75 2.41 36.81
C VAL A 63 21.87 3.08 37.60
N ALA A 64 22.07 4.40 37.46
CA ALA A 64 23.07 5.14 38.23
C ALA A 64 22.86 4.98 39.74
N THR A 65 21.60 5.01 40.17
CA THR A 65 21.21 4.86 41.58
C THR A 65 21.52 3.46 42.11
N GLU A 66 21.13 2.40 41.39
CA GLU A 66 21.42 1.02 41.78
C GLU A 66 22.93 0.76 41.86
N VAL A 67 23.70 1.21 40.86
CA VAL A 67 25.17 1.06 40.85
C VAL A 67 25.81 1.79 42.03
N ARG A 68 25.36 3.02 42.33
CA ARG A 68 25.87 3.79 43.47
C ARG A 68 25.62 3.08 44.79
N GLN A 69 24.42 2.54 44.98
CA GLN A 69 24.02 1.86 46.22
C GLN A 69 24.78 0.55 46.43
N GLU A 70 24.98 -0.24 45.37
CA GLU A 70 25.68 -1.53 45.48
C GLU A 70 27.18 -1.39 45.71
N LEU A 71 27.84 -0.42 45.07
CA LEU A 71 29.26 -0.16 45.28
C LEU A 71 29.55 0.75 46.48
N ALA A 72 28.51 1.24 47.16
CA ALA A 72 28.63 2.29 48.18
C ALA A 72 29.52 3.46 47.71
N ALA A 73 29.35 3.86 46.45
CA ALA A 73 30.12 4.94 45.84
C ALA A 73 29.52 6.31 46.19
N ASP A 74 30.35 7.34 46.17
CA ASP A 74 29.93 8.72 46.46
C ASP A 74 29.14 9.31 45.29
N ARG A 75 29.51 8.96 44.05
CA ARG A 75 28.83 9.44 42.84
C ARG A 75 28.92 8.44 41.69
N VAL A 76 27.85 8.31 40.92
CA VAL A 76 27.82 7.57 39.64
C VAL A 76 27.20 8.47 38.58
N VAL A 77 27.87 8.60 37.44
CA VAL A 77 27.44 9.44 36.31
C VAL A 77 27.49 8.61 35.03
N LEU A 78 26.43 8.64 34.24
CA LEU A 78 26.47 8.16 32.86
C LEU A 78 26.69 9.35 31.94
N VAL A 79 27.76 9.26 31.16
CA VAL A 79 28.20 10.32 30.25
C VAL A 79 28.10 9.80 28.82
N ARG A 80 27.49 10.57 27.94
CA ARG A 80 27.47 10.33 26.50
C ARG A 80 28.56 11.15 25.82
N LEU A 81 29.26 10.54 24.87
CA LEU A 81 30.15 11.26 23.97
C LEU A 81 29.34 11.68 22.75
N ASP A 82 29.15 12.98 22.59
CA ASP A 82 28.56 13.56 21.39
C ASP A 82 29.68 13.89 20.39
N ALA A 83 29.60 13.25 19.23
CA ALA A 83 30.41 13.60 18.07
C ALA A 83 29.85 14.87 17.42
N GLN A 84 29.94 16.01 18.11
CA GLN A 84 29.73 17.30 17.47
C GLN A 84 30.98 17.62 16.65
N ARG A 85 30.94 17.33 15.35
CA ARG A 85 31.89 17.91 14.40
C ARG A 85 31.55 19.39 14.32
N ASN A 86 32.24 20.23 15.09
CA ASN A 86 32.09 21.68 15.01
C ASN A 86 32.22 22.11 13.53
N GLN A 87 31.13 22.58 12.93
CA GLN A 87 31.14 23.13 11.58
C GLN A 87 31.74 24.54 11.53
N HIS A 88 32.26 25.07 12.65
CA HIS A 88 32.73 26.46 12.81
C HIS A 88 34.08 26.58 13.55
N ALA A 89 34.85 25.50 13.69
CA ALA A 89 36.19 25.59 14.26
C ALA A 89 37.22 25.21 13.20
N ASP A 90 38.02 26.20 12.76
CA ASP A 90 39.21 26.04 11.89
C ASP A 90 40.35 25.24 12.56
N SER A 91 40.08 24.52 13.65
CA SER A 91 41.02 23.61 14.29
C SER A 91 40.71 22.18 13.86
N SER A 92 41.70 21.51 13.27
CA SER A 92 41.70 20.10 12.86
C SER A 92 41.53 19.07 14.00
N ASP A 93 41.26 19.51 15.23
CA ASP A 93 40.88 18.65 16.35
C ASP A 93 39.35 18.72 16.54
N GLY A 94 38.67 17.65 16.15
CA GLY A 94 37.26 17.46 16.49
C GLY A 94 37.10 17.48 18.02
N GLN A 95 36.60 18.59 18.57
CA GLN A 95 36.27 18.69 19.98
C GLN A 95 35.08 17.79 20.28
N TRP A 96 35.34 16.64 20.89
CA TRP A 96 34.30 15.82 21.49
C TRP A 96 33.61 16.61 22.60
N VAL A 97 32.30 16.51 22.70
CA VAL A 97 31.54 17.09 23.82
C VAL A 97 30.98 15.94 24.64
N CYS A 98 31.20 15.98 25.95
CA CYS A 98 30.68 14.96 26.86
C CYS A 98 29.45 15.52 27.59
N THR A 99 28.32 14.84 27.43
CA THR A 99 27.03 15.24 28.01
C THR A 99 26.67 14.26 29.13
N SER A 100 26.47 14.73 30.35
CA SER A 100 25.95 13.90 31.45
C SER A 100 24.48 13.60 31.23
N LEU A 101 24.10 12.33 31.08
CA LEU A 101 22.71 11.92 30.87
C LEU A 101 21.99 11.58 32.16
N ALA A 102 22.73 11.06 33.14
CA ALA A 102 22.18 10.63 34.42
C ALA A 102 23.26 10.72 35.51
N GLU A 103 22.83 11.02 36.73
CA GLU A 103 23.70 11.11 37.90
C GLU A 103 22.97 10.61 39.15
N ALA A 104 23.68 9.86 39.99
CA ALA A 104 23.28 9.55 41.36
C ALA A 104 24.39 9.99 42.34
N VAL A 105 24.01 10.71 43.39
CA VAL A 105 24.95 11.37 44.32
C VAL A 105 24.64 10.98 45.77
N ALA A 106 25.67 10.79 46.59
CA ALA A 106 25.55 10.62 48.04
C ALA A 106 25.35 11.96 48.76
N SER A 107 24.82 11.93 49.98
CA SER A 107 24.61 13.16 50.77
C SER A 107 25.93 13.90 51.02
N GLY A 108 25.97 15.21 50.79
CA GLY A 108 27.14 16.07 51.02
C GLY A 108 28.14 16.14 49.85
N VAL A 109 27.86 15.46 48.74
CA VAL A 109 28.67 15.49 47.51
C VAL A 109 28.01 16.43 46.49
N THR A 110 28.80 17.26 45.81
CA THR A 110 28.28 18.22 44.82
C THR A 110 27.82 17.51 43.55
N SER A 111 26.66 17.85 42.99
CA SER A 111 26.20 17.32 41.69
C SER A 111 27.02 17.88 40.53
N ILE A 112 27.32 17.03 39.54
CA ILE A 112 27.95 17.42 38.27
C ILE A 112 27.05 17.15 37.05
N LEU A 113 25.76 16.88 37.27
CA LEU A 113 24.77 16.84 36.21
C LEU A 113 24.73 18.20 35.49
N ASN A 114 24.76 18.15 34.16
CA ASN A 114 24.85 19.29 33.24
C ASN A 114 26.16 20.09 33.29
N ALA A 115 27.19 19.60 33.99
CA ALA A 115 28.51 20.21 33.91
C ALA A 115 29.10 20.00 32.50
N SER A 116 29.81 21.01 31.97
CA SER A 116 30.58 20.85 30.74
C SER A 116 31.80 19.99 31.02
N LEU A 117 31.73 18.71 30.64
CA LEU A 117 32.80 17.74 30.81
C LEU A 117 33.71 17.82 29.58
N GLN A 118 35.00 18.08 29.81
CA GLN A 118 35.98 18.13 28.74
C GLN A 118 36.48 16.71 28.40
N PRO A 119 36.79 16.39 27.13
CA PRO A 119 37.22 15.04 26.74
C PRO A 119 38.46 14.52 27.48
N PHE A 120 39.37 15.42 27.83
CA PHE A 120 40.59 15.06 28.57
C PHE A 120 40.30 14.61 30.01
N CYS A 121 39.11 14.86 30.56
CA CYS A 121 38.65 14.22 31.80
C CYS A 121 38.58 12.69 31.68
N PHE A 122 38.65 12.15 30.46
CA PHE A 122 38.48 10.73 30.13
C PHE A 122 39.71 10.07 29.49
N SER A 123 40.81 10.78 29.23
CA SER A 123 42.04 10.19 28.67
C SER A 123 43.32 11.02 28.91
N THR A 124 44.46 10.36 29.16
CA THR A 124 45.80 10.97 29.26
C THR A 124 46.51 11.15 27.92
N SER A 125 46.21 10.29 26.94
CA SER A 125 46.55 10.46 25.53
C SER A 125 45.25 10.60 24.76
N ALA A 126 45.21 11.48 23.76
CA ALA A 126 44.02 11.76 22.96
C ALA A 126 43.34 10.46 22.49
N LEU A 127 42.20 10.11 23.10
CA LEU A 127 41.22 9.11 22.62
C LEU A 127 41.83 7.94 21.82
N GLU A 128 42.84 7.26 22.38
CA GLU A 128 43.12 5.91 21.89
C GLU A 128 41.84 5.09 22.06
N PRO A 129 41.47 4.24 21.08
CA PRO A 129 40.21 3.53 21.10
C PRO A 129 40.20 2.63 22.34
N ALA A 130 39.51 3.09 23.39
CA ALA A 130 39.31 2.30 24.59
C ALA A 130 38.82 0.92 24.14
N LYS A 131 39.50 -0.15 24.53
CA LYS A 131 38.98 -1.48 24.23
C LYS A 131 37.77 -1.74 25.14
N PRO A 132 36.76 -2.50 24.71
CA PRO A 132 35.59 -2.84 25.53
C PRO A 132 35.91 -3.41 26.91
N GLU A 133 37.08 -4.02 27.06
CA GLU A 133 37.56 -4.70 28.27
C GLU A 133 38.51 -3.81 29.13
N GLN A 134 38.89 -2.63 28.63
CA GLN A 134 39.89 -1.79 29.27
C GLN A 134 39.24 -0.69 30.11
N MET A 135 38.85 -1.04 31.33
CA MET A 135 38.41 -0.06 32.33
C MET A 135 39.56 0.87 32.73
N GLN A 136 39.24 2.15 32.96
CA GLN A 136 40.21 3.10 33.50
C GLN A 136 40.00 3.22 35.01
N VAL A 137 40.98 2.73 35.77
CA VAL A 137 40.93 2.63 37.23
C VAL A 137 41.96 3.58 37.84
N ILE A 138 41.51 4.49 38.69
CA ILE A 138 42.35 5.42 39.46
C ILE A 138 42.01 5.27 40.93
N ALA A 139 42.97 4.77 41.73
CA ALA A 139 42.78 4.60 43.16
C ALA A 139 42.96 5.90 43.96
N ASP A 140 43.84 6.80 43.49
CA ASP A 140 44.04 8.14 44.04
C ASP A 140 44.51 9.09 42.94
N ILE A 141 43.79 10.20 42.72
CA ILE A 141 44.14 11.17 41.67
C ILE A 141 45.54 11.76 41.86
N TYR A 142 46.01 11.93 43.09
CA TYR A 142 47.33 12.49 43.39
C TYR A 142 48.49 11.53 43.14
N ARG A 143 48.22 10.22 43.04
CA ARG A 143 49.22 9.16 42.81
C ARG A 143 49.11 8.53 41.42
N SER A 144 48.25 9.08 40.57
CA SER A 144 47.89 8.51 39.27
C SER A 144 48.85 8.87 38.12
N GLY A 145 49.73 9.86 38.32
CA GLY A 145 50.57 10.41 37.26
C GLY A 145 49.81 11.29 36.24
N LEU A 146 48.57 11.70 36.56
CA LEU A 146 47.78 12.60 35.72
C LEU A 146 48.41 14.01 35.60
N PRO A 147 48.22 14.71 34.47
CA PRO A 147 48.63 16.11 34.34
C PRO A 147 47.94 17.01 35.38
N ALA A 148 48.64 18.05 35.84
CA ALA A 148 48.15 18.95 36.90
C ALA A 148 46.78 19.59 36.58
N ASN A 149 46.52 19.97 35.33
CA ASN A 149 45.22 20.51 34.90
C ASN A 149 44.08 19.49 35.10
N SER A 150 44.34 18.21 34.80
CA SER A 150 43.36 17.13 34.98
C SER A 150 43.07 16.88 36.46
N ILE A 151 44.11 16.90 37.31
CA ILE A 151 43.97 16.79 38.77
C ILE A 151 43.11 17.96 39.29
N GLN A 152 43.43 19.20 38.91
CA GLN A 152 42.70 20.38 39.35
C GLN A 152 41.21 20.33 38.96
N GLN A 153 40.89 19.80 37.78
CA GLN A 153 39.50 19.64 37.37
C GLN A 153 38.77 18.55 38.15
N LEU A 154 39.41 17.41 38.39
CA LEU A 154 38.85 16.32 39.21
C LEU A 154 38.63 16.77 40.66
N GLU A 155 39.56 17.56 41.21
CA GLU A 155 39.44 18.18 42.54
C GLU A 155 38.23 19.14 42.64
N ARG A 156 37.97 19.95 41.61
CA ARG A 156 36.78 20.84 41.57
C ARG A 156 35.48 20.05 41.72
N TRP A 157 35.45 18.82 41.23
CA TRP A 157 34.32 17.90 41.34
C TRP A 157 34.41 16.98 42.55
N GLN A 158 35.36 17.23 43.45
CA GLN A 158 35.65 16.47 44.67
C GLN A 158 36.12 15.04 44.42
N VAL A 159 36.57 14.67 43.22
CA VAL A 159 36.95 13.28 42.91
C VAL A 159 38.29 12.94 43.57
N ARG A 160 38.34 11.83 44.33
CA ARG A 160 39.56 11.28 44.94
C ARG A 160 40.00 9.97 44.29
N ALA A 161 39.04 9.10 43.99
CA ALA A 161 39.24 7.87 43.22
C ALA A 161 38.18 7.78 42.12
N SER A 162 38.51 7.13 41.01
CA SER A 162 37.68 7.09 39.81
C SER A 162 37.76 5.73 39.13
N LEU A 163 36.60 5.16 38.81
CA LEU A 163 36.44 3.98 37.97
C LEU A 163 35.57 4.35 36.77
N ARG A 164 36.10 4.15 35.56
CA ARG A 164 35.39 4.46 34.32
C ARG A 164 35.30 3.21 33.47
N ALA A 165 34.06 2.79 33.20
CA ALA A 165 33.76 1.67 32.31
C ALA A 165 33.22 2.20 30.97
N PRO A 166 33.79 1.78 29.83
CA PRO A 166 33.37 2.28 28.53
C PRO A 166 32.06 1.61 28.06
N LEU A 167 31.13 2.43 27.59
CA LEU A 167 29.85 2.01 27.02
C LEU A 167 29.96 2.12 25.50
N PHE A 168 29.81 1.00 24.79
CA PHE A 168 29.87 0.97 23.33
C PHE A 168 28.49 0.82 22.71
N GLN A 169 28.34 1.35 21.50
CA GLN A 169 27.25 1.03 20.60
C GLN A 169 27.85 0.43 19.32
N GLY A 170 27.82 -0.90 19.22
CA GLY A 170 28.54 -1.60 18.15
C GLY A 170 30.06 -1.45 18.32
N LYS A 171 30.73 -0.85 17.33
CA LYS A 171 32.19 -0.61 17.35
C LYS A 171 32.58 0.78 17.87
N THR A 172 31.60 1.66 18.11
CA THR A 172 31.84 3.05 18.50
C THR A 172 31.66 3.22 20.01
N LEU A 173 32.59 3.95 20.65
CA LEU A 173 32.44 4.35 22.05
C LEU A 173 31.27 5.35 22.13
N TRP A 174 30.20 4.94 22.81
CA TRP A 174 29.00 5.75 23.00
C TRP A 174 29.11 6.66 24.23
N GLY A 175 29.76 6.17 25.29
CA GLY A 175 29.76 6.85 26.57
C GLY A 175 30.65 6.20 27.62
N TRP A 176 30.57 6.72 28.84
CA TRP A 176 31.23 6.20 30.02
C TRP A 176 30.22 6.01 31.16
N LEU A 177 30.31 4.86 31.84
CA LEU A 177 29.79 4.71 33.19
C LEU A 177 30.90 5.13 34.16
N TRP A 178 30.72 6.26 34.81
CA TRP A 178 31.74 6.91 35.63
C TRP A 178 31.36 6.85 37.10
N ILE A 179 32.10 6.05 37.85
CA ILE A 179 31.92 5.81 39.28
C ILE A 179 33.04 6.53 40.03
N GLN A 180 32.70 7.28 41.07
CA GLN A 180 33.63 8.14 41.78
C GLN A 180 33.55 7.93 43.30
N GLN A 181 34.71 7.96 43.94
CA GLN A 181 34.84 8.18 45.38
C GLN A 181 35.34 9.61 45.58
N CYS A 182 34.63 10.40 46.36
CA CYS A 182 34.91 11.83 46.55
C CYS A 182 35.57 12.14 47.90
N THR A 183 35.43 11.25 48.86
CA THR A 183 35.87 11.47 50.24
C THR A 183 37.28 10.97 50.53
N ALA A 184 37.70 9.86 49.92
CA ALA A 184 38.98 9.21 50.19
C ALA A 184 39.52 8.44 48.97
N PRO A 185 40.83 8.13 48.93
CA PRO A 185 41.37 7.13 48.01
C PRO A 185 40.67 5.78 48.17
N ARG A 186 40.49 5.06 47.06
CA ARG A 186 39.81 3.75 47.05
C ARG A 186 40.56 2.78 46.16
N ALA A 187 40.98 1.66 46.73
CA ALA A 187 41.45 0.52 45.95
C ALA A 187 40.23 -0.27 45.44
N TRP A 188 40.00 -0.21 44.12
CA TRP A 188 38.92 -0.94 43.46
C TRP A 188 39.25 -2.44 43.42
N GLN A 189 38.34 -3.27 43.91
CA GLN A 189 38.55 -4.72 43.99
C GLN A 189 38.25 -5.42 42.66
N ALA A 190 38.89 -6.56 42.40
CA ALA A 190 38.70 -7.32 41.17
C ALA A 190 37.23 -7.68 40.90
N ASP A 191 36.48 -8.01 41.96
CA ASP A 191 35.07 -8.38 41.81
C ASP A 191 34.16 -7.18 41.51
N GLU A 192 34.54 -5.98 41.97
CA GLU A 192 33.84 -4.73 41.61
C GLU A 192 34.06 -4.41 40.14
N LEU A 193 35.28 -4.58 39.65
CA LEU A 193 35.64 -4.41 38.24
C LEU A 193 34.87 -5.40 37.35
N ALA A 194 34.81 -6.68 37.74
CA ALA A 194 34.06 -7.70 37.02
C ALA A 194 32.56 -7.38 36.97
N TRP A 195 31.97 -6.98 38.10
CA TRP A 195 30.55 -6.64 38.18
C TRP A 195 30.20 -5.38 37.38
N VAL A 196 31.01 -4.32 37.45
CA VAL A 196 30.81 -3.10 36.64
C VAL A 196 30.91 -3.40 35.14
N THR A 197 31.79 -4.32 34.75
CA THR A 197 31.89 -4.78 33.35
C THR A 197 30.57 -5.43 32.90
N GLN A 198 29.95 -6.25 33.75
CA GLN A 198 28.64 -6.85 33.47
C GLN A 198 27.54 -5.78 33.36
N VAL A 199 27.49 -4.81 34.28
CA VAL A 199 26.55 -3.68 34.19
C VAL A 199 26.72 -2.94 32.87
N GLY A 200 27.96 -2.63 32.47
CA GLY A 200 28.25 -1.96 31.20
C GLY A 200 27.80 -2.75 29.97
N LEU A 201 27.84 -4.09 30.02
CA LEU A 201 27.31 -4.95 28.97
C LEU A 201 25.78 -4.86 28.88
N HIS A 202 25.07 -4.93 30.01
CA HIS A 202 23.60 -4.80 30.02
C HIS A 202 23.15 -3.44 29.48
N VAL A 203 23.80 -2.35 29.92
CA VAL A 203 23.51 -0.99 29.43
C VAL A 203 23.77 -0.89 27.92
N ARG A 204 24.86 -1.47 27.42
CA ARG A 204 25.18 -1.51 25.98
C ARG A 204 24.10 -2.23 25.17
N LEU A 205 23.66 -3.41 25.61
CA LEU A 205 22.64 -4.18 24.92
C LEU A 205 21.32 -3.41 24.84
N ALA A 206 20.94 -2.74 25.92
CA ALA A 206 19.74 -1.89 25.97
C ALA A 206 19.81 -0.70 25.00
N LEU A 207 20.95 0.00 24.95
CA LEU A 207 21.17 1.11 24.02
C LEU A 207 21.07 0.66 22.55
N GLN A 208 21.60 -0.53 22.23
CA GLN A 208 21.47 -1.13 20.91
C GLN A 208 20.01 -1.45 20.58
N GLN A 209 19.29 -2.07 21.52
CA GLN A 209 17.88 -2.41 21.35
C GLN A 209 17.01 -1.17 21.12
N ALA A 210 17.16 -0.13 21.95
CA ALA A 210 16.42 1.13 21.82
C ALA A 210 16.66 1.79 20.45
N THR A 211 17.90 1.77 19.97
CA THR A 211 18.24 2.34 18.66
C THR A 211 17.64 1.53 17.52
N LEU A 212 17.68 0.19 17.60
CA LEU A 212 17.09 -0.66 16.58
C LEU A 212 15.57 -0.49 16.51
N LEU A 213 14.89 -0.41 17.66
CA LEU A 213 13.44 -0.17 17.72
C LEU A 213 13.07 1.17 17.10
N SER A 214 13.81 2.24 17.41
CA SER A 214 13.59 3.56 16.81
C SER A 214 13.78 3.54 15.29
N GLN A 215 14.82 2.86 14.79
CA GLN A 215 15.06 2.71 13.34
C GLN A 215 13.94 1.92 12.65
N LEU A 216 13.44 0.85 13.27
CA LEU A 216 12.33 0.07 12.73
C LEU A 216 11.05 0.91 12.64
N GLN A 217 10.74 1.69 13.67
CA GLN A 217 9.59 2.59 13.67
C GLN A 217 9.70 3.65 12.55
N GLN A 218 10.86 4.30 12.41
CA GLN A 218 11.10 5.28 11.35
C GLN A 218 10.96 4.67 9.95
N ARG A 219 11.53 3.48 9.73
CA ARG A 219 11.42 2.77 8.45
C ARG A 219 9.98 2.37 8.15
N SER A 220 9.23 1.89 9.15
CA SER A 220 7.83 1.53 8.98
C SER A 220 6.98 2.75 8.61
N GLN A 221 7.22 3.90 9.24
CA GLN A 221 6.52 5.13 8.90
C GLN A 221 6.83 5.59 7.48
N ALA A 222 8.11 5.64 7.11
CA ALA A 222 8.53 6.01 5.76
C ALA A 222 7.96 5.08 4.68
N LEU A 223 7.85 3.77 4.98
CA LEU A 223 7.23 2.80 4.08
C LEU A 223 5.74 3.08 3.88
N ASN A 224 5.01 3.38 4.94
CA ASN A 224 3.58 3.72 4.86
C ASN A 224 3.36 4.98 4.03
N GLU A 225 4.17 6.02 4.26
CA GLU A 225 4.12 7.26 3.47
C GLU A 225 4.40 7.00 1.99
N ALA A 226 5.40 6.16 1.67
CA ALA A 226 5.70 5.77 0.29
C ALA A 226 4.56 4.97 -0.37
N LEU A 227 3.91 4.06 0.37
CA LEU A 227 2.75 3.31 -0.12
C LEU A 227 1.56 4.22 -0.43
N GLU A 228 1.27 5.20 0.43
CA GLU A 228 0.21 6.18 0.18
C GLU A 228 0.50 7.02 -1.07
N GLN A 229 1.75 7.48 -1.24
CA GLN A 229 2.15 8.22 -2.44
C GLN A 229 2.02 7.39 -3.71
N LEU A 230 2.41 6.11 -3.65
CA LEU A 230 2.29 5.19 -4.78
C LEU A 230 0.82 4.94 -5.14
N SER A 231 -0.06 4.73 -4.15
CA SER A 231 -1.50 4.58 -4.34
C SER A 231 -2.12 5.81 -5.03
N ARG A 232 -1.79 7.03 -4.55
CA ARG A 232 -2.25 8.29 -5.17
C ARG A 232 -1.78 8.40 -6.62
N SER A 233 -0.52 8.07 -6.88
CA SER A 233 0.05 8.12 -8.23
C SER A 233 -0.63 7.12 -9.17
N GLN A 234 -0.94 5.90 -8.70
CA GLN A 234 -1.69 4.90 -9.48
C GLN A 234 -3.12 5.35 -9.80
N ILE A 235 -3.81 6.00 -8.87
CA ILE A 235 -5.15 6.55 -9.12
C ILE A 235 -5.07 7.62 -10.20
N GLN A 236 -4.08 8.52 -10.11
CA GLN A 236 -3.88 9.58 -11.09
C GLN A 236 -3.53 9.04 -12.48
N LEU A 237 -2.67 8.02 -12.57
CA LEU A 237 -2.32 7.35 -13.83
C LEU A 237 -3.55 6.67 -14.46
N ARG A 238 -4.37 5.96 -13.66
CA ARG A 238 -5.62 5.36 -14.14
C ARG A 238 -6.59 6.42 -14.70
N GLN A 239 -6.69 7.57 -14.04
CA GLN A 239 -7.50 8.68 -14.55
C GLN A 239 -6.95 9.23 -15.86
N GLN A 240 -5.63 9.37 -16.01
CA GLN A 240 -5.01 9.80 -17.27
C GLN A 240 -5.21 8.78 -18.40
N GLU A 241 -5.09 7.48 -18.13
CA GLU A 241 -5.35 6.42 -19.11
C GLU A 241 -6.81 6.43 -19.57
N SER A 242 -7.76 6.61 -18.64
CA SER A 242 -9.19 6.78 -18.94
C SER A 242 -9.46 7.98 -19.84
N LEU A 243 -8.88 9.15 -19.52
CA LEU A 243 -9.02 10.36 -20.34
C LEU A 243 -8.41 10.21 -21.75
N SER A 244 -7.28 9.50 -21.85
CA SER A 244 -6.63 9.21 -23.14
C SER A 244 -7.46 8.24 -23.99
N SER A 245 -7.99 7.18 -23.39
CA SER A 245 -8.92 6.22 -24.03
C SER A 245 -10.20 6.90 -24.49
N LEU A 246 -10.79 7.77 -23.67
CA LEU A 246 -11.91 8.62 -24.04
C LEU A 246 -11.54 9.56 -25.18
N GLY A 247 -10.34 10.14 -25.20
CA GLY A 247 -9.86 11.00 -26.29
C GLY A 247 -9.82 10.29 -27.66
N GLN A 248 -9.36 9.04 -27.71
CA GLN A 248 -9.38 8.26 -28.95
C GLN A 248 -10.80 7.89 -29.38
N LEU A 249 -11.68 7.57 -28.43
CA LEU A 249 -13.10 7.29 -28.71
C LEU A 249 -13.84 8.53 -29.22
N VAL A 250 -13.62 9.70 -28.61
CA VAL A 250 -14.25 10.95 -29.03
C VAL A 250 -13.81 11.34 -30.45
N GLY A 251 -12.54 11.10 -30.81
CA GLY A 251 -12.04 11.32 -32.17
C GLY A 251 -12.76 10.47 -33.23
N GLY A 252 -12.92 9.16 -32.97
CA GLY A 252 -13.64 8.26 -33.88
C GLY A 252 -15.15 8.53 -33.92
N VAL A 253 -15.77 8.78 -32.76
CA VAL A 253 -17.21 9.05 -32.69
C VAL A 253 -17.56 10.40 -33.30
N ALA A 254 -16.71 11.43 -33.22
CA ALA A 254 -16.95 12.71 -33.89
C ALA A 254 -17.04 12.54 -35.43
N GLN A 255 -16.20 11.68 -35.99
CA GLN A 255 -16.22 11.35 -37.41
C GLN A 255 -17.47 10.52 -37.77
N ASP A 256 -17.81 9.53 -36.94
CA ASP A 256 -19.00 8.70 -37.10
C ASP A 256 -20.32 9.46 -36.86
N MET A 257 -20.32 10.53 -36.07
CA MET A 257 -21.45 11.45 -35.88
C MET A 257 -21.64 12.37 -37.09
N SER A 258 -20.54 12.76 -37.74
CA SER A 258 -20.58 13.67 -38.90
C SER A 258 -21.36 13.07 -40.06
N HIS A 259 -21.28 11.75 -40.26
CA HIS A 259 -22.00 11.04 -41.32
C HIS A 259 -23.54 11.11 -41.21
N PRO A 260 -24.19 10.68 -40.12
CA PRO A 260 -25.63 10.81 -39.95
C PRO A 260 -26.10 12.27 -39.89
N VAL A 261 -25.30 13.20 -39.34
CA VAL A 261 -25.62 14.64 -39.37
C VAL A 261 -25.71 15.14 -40.81
N ASN A 262 -24.72 14.84 -41.65
CA ASN A 262 -24.74 15.24 -43.05
C ASN A 262 -25.89 14.58 -43.82
N PHE A 263 -26.17 13.29 -43.52
CA PHE A 263 -27.28 12.57 -44.12
C PHE A 263 -28.65 13.17 -43.74
N LEU A 264 -28.80 13.60 -42.48
CA LEU A 264 -29.98 14.29 -41.97
C LEU A 264 -30.14 15.64 -42.68
N CYS A 265 -29.11 16.49 -42.65
CA CYS A 265 -29.16 17.82 -43.24
C CYS A 265 -29.45 17.77 -44.75
N SER A 266 -28.83 16.85 -45.49
CA SER A 266 -29.05 16.71 -46.93
C SER A 266 -30.49 16.28 -47.24
N ASN A 267 -31.00 15.26 -46.54
CA ASN A 267 -32.37 14.80 -46.77
C ASN A 267 -33.41 15.81 -46.29
N LEU A 268 -33.15 16.60 -45.25
CA LEU A 268 -34.07 17.62 -44.76
C LEU A 268 -34.37 18.68 -45.82
N VAL A 269 -33.36 19.10 -46.58
CA VAL A 269 -33.52 20.06 -47.69
C VAL A 269 -34.45 19.49 -48.77
N HIS A 270 -34.27 18.23 -49.14
CA HIS A 270 -35.14 17.56 -50.11
C HIS A 270 -36.56 17.36 -49.57
N ALA A 271 -36.69 17.01 -48.28
CA ALA A 271 -37.99 16.89 -47.63
C ALA A 271 -38.76 18.22 -47.61
N GLN A 272 -38.07 19.34 -47.34
CA GLN A 272 -38.65 20.68 -47.42
C GLN A 272 -39.14 21.00 -48.82
N ASN A 273 -38.31 20.77 -49.85
CA ASN A 273 -38.70 21.01 -51.24
C ASN A 273 -39.92 20.17 -51.67
N TYR A 274 -39.98 18.91 -51.23
CA TYR A 274 -41.12 18.03 -51.47
C TYR A 274 -42.38 18.51 -50.74
N ALA A 275 -42.27 18.91 -49.47
CA ALA A 275 -43.38 19.45 -48.71
C ALA A 275 -43.91 20.76 -49.31
N GLU A 276 -43.04 21.69 -49.70
CA GLU A 276 -43.43 22.93 -50.36
C GLU A 276 -44.14 22.67 -51.69
N THR A 277 -43.64 21.73 -52.49
CA THR A 277 -44.25 21.38 -53.78
C THR A 277 -45.66 20.84 -53.59
N LEU A 278 -45.85 19.94 -52.61
CA LEU A 278 -47.17 19.38 -52.28
C LEU A 278 -48.12 20.46 -51.72
N LEU A 279 -47.64 21.35 -50.85
CA LEU A 279 -48.43 22.45 -50.28
C LEU A 279 -48.90 23.42 -51.37
N ARG A 280 -48.01 23.83 -52.29
CA ARG A 280 -48.38 24.70 -53.43
C ARG A 280 -49.45 24.05 -54.32
N LEU A 281 -49.40 22.72 -54.49
CA LEU A 281 -50.38 21.98 -55.27
C LEU A 281 -51.75 21.97 -54.58
N ILE A 282 -51.78 21.72 -53.27
CA ILE A 282 -53.00 21.77 -52.46
C ILE A 282 -53.61 23.19 -52.49
N GLU A 283 -52.80 24.23 -52.31
CA GLU A 283 -53.24 25.63 -52.36
C GLU A 283 -53.84 26.00 -53.71
N ARG A 284 -53.17 25.60 -54.82
CA ARG A 284 -53.67 25.83 -56.18
C ARG A 284 -55.03 25.16 -56.41
N HIS A 285 -55.19 23.95 -55.89
CA HIS A 285 -56.45 23.20 -56.02
C HIS A 285 -57.60 23.79 -55.18
N GLN A 286 -57.29 24.44 -54.06
CA GLN A 286 -58.28 25.12 -53.21
C GLN A 286 -58.73 26.46 -53.78
N GLN A 287 -57.87 27.15 -54.56
CA GLN A 287 -58.18 28.48 -55.12
C GLN A 287 -59.01 28.45 -56.42
N GLN A 288 -58.87 27.42 -57.26
CA GLN A 288 -59.69 27.23 -58.47
C GLN A 288 -59.97 25.73 -58.72
N PRO A 289 -61.19 25.32 -59.10
CA PRO A 289 -61.45 23.97 -59.60
C PRO A 289 -60.78 23.83 -60.97
N VAL A 290 -59.59 23.23 -60.98
CA VAL A 290 -58.82 22.97 -62.20
C VAL A 290 -59.52 21.86 -63.01
N PRO A 291 -59.74 22.02 -64.33
CA PRO A 291 -60.25 20.96 -65.19
C PRO A 291 -59.35 19.71 -65.15
N GLU A 292 -59.93 18.51 -65.20
CA GLU A 292 -59.22 17.21 -65.09
C GLU A 292 -58.01 17.09 -66.04
N ALA A 293 -58.07 17.73 -67.21
CA ALA A 293 -57.00 17.73 -68.20
C ALA A 293 -55.77 18.59 -67.80
N GLU A 294 -55.96 19.78 -67.24
CA GLU A 294 -54.87 20.65 -66.75
C GLU A 294 -54.26 20.12 -65.45
N LEU A 295 -55.07 19.43 -64.65
CA LEU A 295 -54.61 18.76 -63.45
C LEU A 295 -53.68 17.60 -63.76
N ASN A 296 -54.07 16.72 -64.70
CA ASN A 296 -53.23 15.59 -65.11
C ASN A 296 -51.91 16.06 -65.73
N HIS A 297 -51.90 17.15 -66.50
CA HIS A 297 -50.66 17.71 -67.05
C HIS A 297 -49.74 18.27 -65.96
N SER A 298 -50.30 18.96 -64.97
CA SER A 298 -49.55 19.48 -63.82
C SER A 298 -49.00 18.35 -62.92
N LEU A 299 -49.75 17.27 -62.74
CA LEU A 299 -49.34 16.09 -61.97
C LEU A 299 -48.18 15.33 -62.61
N VAL A 300 -48.14 15.27 -63.94
CA VAL A 300 -47.05 14.64 -64.72
C VAL A 300 -45.81 15.54 -64.76
N GLU A 301 -45.95 16.85 -64.97
CA GLU A 301 -44.81 17.78 -64.95
C GLU A 301 -44.11 17.84 -63.59
N MET A 302 -44.85 17.67 -62.49
CA MET A 302 -44.30 17.64 -61.14
C MET A 302 -43.78 16.26 -60.71
N ASN A 303 -43.86 15.23 -61.56
CA ASN A 303 -43.49 13.84 -61.25
C ASN A 303 -44.10 13.36 -59.91
N LEU A 304 -45.41 13.56 -59.71
CA LEU A 304 -46.05 13.28 -58.43
C LEU A 304 -45.94 11.80 -58.00
N ASP A 305 -45.89 10.88 -58.97
CA ASP A 305 -45.68 9.44 -58.72
C ASP A 305 -44.30 9.13 -58.14
N PHE A 306 -43.27 9.87 -58.58
CA PHE A 306 -41.93 9.79 -57.98
C PHE A 306 -41.96 10.31 -56.54
N LEU A 307 -42.59 11.46 -56.32
CA LEU A 307 -42.74 12.10 -55.01
C LEU A 307 -43.48 11.19 -54.00
N LYS A 308 -44.57 10.54 -54.44
CA LYS A 308 -45.33 9.55 -53.64
C LYS A 308 -44.48 8.36 -53.20
N GLN A 309 -43.52 7.92 -54.03
CA GLN A 309 -42.67 6.78 -53.74
C GLN A 309 -41.41 7.15 -52.96
N ASP A 310 -40.82 8.31 -53.24
CA ASP A 310 -39.53 8.72 -52.71
C ASP A 310 -39.65 9.44 -51.36
N PHE A 311 -40.66 10.29 -51.18
CA PHE A 311 -40.83 11.05 -49.95
C PHE A 311 -40.98 10.18 -48.69
N PRO A 312 -41.76 9.07 -48.69
CA PRO A 312 -41.80 8.15 -47.55
C PRO A 312 -40.46 7.46 -47.27
N LYS A 313 -39.70 7.10 -48.32
CA LYS A 313 -38.37 6.49 -48.18
C LYS A 313 -37.37 7.48 -47.58
N LEU A 314 -37.46 8.74 -48.00
CA LEU A 314 -36.66 9.83 -47.50
C LEU A 314 -36.95 10.10 -46.00
N LEU A 315 -38.23 10.17 -45.60
CA LEU A 315 -38.61 10.32 -44.20
C LEU A 315 -38.16 9.13 -43.33
N ALA A 316 -38.25 7.90 -43.86
CA ALA A 316 -37.73 6.71 -43.18
C ALA A 316 -36.20 6.79 -43.01
N SER A 317 -35.49 7.30 -44.02
CA SER A 317 -34.04 7.49 -43.96
C SER A 317 -33.64 8.55 -42.93
N LEU A 318 -34.34 9.68 -42.89
CA LEU A 318 -34.16 10.72 -41.87
C LEU A 318 -34.37 10.15 -40.45
N ARG A 319 -35.43 9.38 -40.25
CA ARG A 319 -35.70 8.74 -38.95
C ARG A 319 -34.55 7.82 -38.54
N LEU A 320 -34.10 6.94 -39.45
CA LEU A 320 -33.01 6.00 -39.18
C LEU A 320 -31.69 6.72 -38.86
N GLY A 321 -31.40 7.83 -39.55
CA GLY A 321 -30.25 8.70 -39.26
C GLY A 321 -30.31 9.32 -37.86
N ALA A 322 -31.48 9.81 -37.45
CA ALA A 322 -31.69 10.39 -36.12
C ALA A 322 -31.60 9.33 -35.00
N GLU A 323 -32.16 8.14 -35.22
CA GLU A 323 -32.08 7.00 -34.29
C GLU A 323 -30.61 6.59 -34.06
N ARG A 324 -29.82 6.52 -35.13
CA ARG A 324 -28.38 6.21 -35.06
C ARG A 324 -27.58 7.27 -34.32
N LEU A 325 -27.88 8.55 -34.54
CA LEU A 325 -27.22 9.66 -33.85
C LEU A 325 -27.51 9.62 -32.35
N ARG A 326 -28.75 9.31 -31.95
CA ARG A 326 -29.14 9.10 -30.55
C ARG A 326 -28.36 7.96 -29.90
N GLN A 327 -28.21 6.82 -30.59
CA GLN A 327 -27.46 5.67 -30.08
C GLN A 327 -25.97 5.99 -29.86
N LEU A 328 -25.34 6.72 -30.78
CA LEU A 328 -23.94 7.15 -30.64
C LEU A 328 -23.74 8.06 -29.42
N VAL A 329 -24.64 9.03 -29.21
CA VAL A 329 -24.58 9.94 -28.06
C VAL A 329 -24.82 9.19 -26.74
N GLN A 330 -25.77 8.25 -26.70
CA GLN A 330 -26.01 7.41 -25.51
C GLN A 330 -24.81 6.54 -25.16
N SER A 331 -24.16 5.94 -26.16
CA SER A 331 -22.98 5.08 -25.95
C SER A 331 -21.76 5.87 -25.46
N LEU A 332 -21.59 7.11 -25.93
CA LEU A 332 -20.59 8.05 -25.40
C LEU A 332 -20.88 8.45 -23.94
N GLN A 333 -22.13 8.74 -23.62
CA GLN A 333 -22.54 9.11 -22.26
C GLN A 333 -22.33 7.97 -21.26
N SER A 334 -22.66 6.73 -21.63
CA SER A 334 -22.41 5.55 -20.78
C SER A 334 -20.92 5.33 -20.54
N ALA A 335 -20.07 5.52 -21.55
CA ALA A 335 -18.63 5.38 -21.42
C ALA A 335 -17.99 6.51 -20.58
N ALA A 336 -18.49 7.75 -20.69
CA ALA A 336 -17.97 8.90 -19.95
C ALA A 336 -18.43 8.95 -18.48
N CYS A 337 -19.56 8.33 -18.13
CA CYS A 337 -20.12 8.33 -16.76
C CYS A 337 -19.79 7.07 -15.94
N ALA A 338 -19.04 6.11 -16.48
CA ALA A 338 -18.66 4.92 -15.72
C ALA A 338 -17.67 5.31 -14.60
N GLU A 339 -18.16 5.52 -13.37
CA GLU A 339 -17.33 5.71 -12.19
C GLU A 339 -16.57 4.40 -11.88
N PRO A 340 -15.23 4.37 -12.01
CA PRO A 340 -14.45 3.12 -12.03
C PRO A 340 -14.28 2.43 -10.67
N SER A 341 -15.04 2.82 -9.63
CA SER A 341 -14.69 2.47 -8.24
C SER A 341 -15.86 2.07 -7.34
N LYS A 342 -17.08 1.93 -7.86
CA LYS A 342 -18.24 1.47 -7.06
C LYS A 342 -18.66 0.08 -7.50
N LEU A 343 -18.76 -0.84 -6.53
CA LEU A 343 -19.43 -2.12 -6.70
C LEU A 343 -20.90 -1.87 -7.08
N GLN A 344 -21.33 -2.45 -8.20
CA GLN A 344 -22.68 -2.28 -8.74
C GLN A 344 -23.26 -3.63 -9.13
N ARG A 345 -24.60 -3.71 -9.18
CA ARG A 345 -25.30 -4.81 -9.85
C ARG A 345 -25.16 -4.63 -11.37
N ILE A 346 -24.70 -5.67 -12.04
CA ILE A 346 -24.32 -5.66 -13.45
C ILE A 346 -25.11 -6.75 -14.18
N ASP A 347 -25.82 -6.33 -15.22
CA ASP A 347 -26.36 -7.23 -16.23
C ASP A 347 -25.29 -7.42 -17.32
N LEU A 348 -24.79 -8.65 -17.46
CA LEU A 348 -23.76 -8.99 -18.45
C LEU A 348 -24.26 -8.88 -19.90
N HIS A 349 -25.54 -9.18 -20.16
CA HIS A 349 -26.07 -9.08 -21.52
C HIS A 349 -26.14 -7.62 -21.95
N ASP A 350 -26.54 -6.73 -21.06
CA ASP A 350 -26.52 -5.29 -21.33
C ASP A 350 -25.12 -4.79 -21.66
N ARG A 351 -24.10 -5.27 -20.94
CA ARG A 351 -22.70 -4.89 -21.19
C ARG A 351 -22.20 -5.40 -22.54
N LEU A 352 -22.48 -6.66 -22.87
CA LEU A 352 -22.17 -7.26 -24.17
C LEU A 352 -22.83 -6.49 -25.31
N ASP A 353 -24.13 -6.21 -25.18
CA ASP A 353 -24.90 -5.56 -26.22
C ASP A 353 -24.48 -4.11 -26.42
N SER A 354 -24.22 -3.38 -25.32
CA SER A 354 -23.67 -2.02 -25.39
C SER A 354 -22.31 -1.98 -26.08
N THR A 355 -21.45 -2.95 -25.78
CA THR A 355 -20.12 -3.06 -26.39
C THR A 355 -20.20 -3.42 -27.87
N LEU A 356 -21.12 -4.30 -28.26
CA LEU A 356 -21.39 -4.61 -29.66
C LEU A 356 -21.87 -3.39 -30.45
N VAL A 357 -22.70 -2.54 -29.84
CA VAL A 357 -23.13 -1.28 -30.47
C VAL A 357 -21.94 -0.36 -30.72
N LEU A 358 -21.04 -0.21 -29.75
CA LEU A 358 -19.80 0.57 -29.89
C LEU A 358 -18.90 0.02 -31.02
N LEU A 359 -18.79 -1.31 -31.12
CA LEU A 359 -17.97 -1.99 -32.13
C LEU A 359 -18.70 -2.21 -33.47
N ASN A 360 -19.96 -1.77 -33.61
CA ASN A 360 -20.79 -2.04 -34.79
C ASN A 360 -20.14 -1.53 -36.08
N HIS A 361 -19.42 -0.39 -36.05
CA HIS A 361 -18.69 0.14 -37.20
C HIS A 361 -17.59 -0.84 -37.71
N ARG A 362 -17.04 -1.68 -36.83
CA ARG A 362 -16.07 -2.74 -37.18
C ARG A 362 -16.74 -4.06 -37.57
N LEU A 363 -18.02 -4.23 -37.28
CA LEU A 363 -18.79 -5.43 -37.63
C LEU A 363 -19.51 -5.30 -38.98
N GLN A 364 -19.91 -4.08 -39.35
CA GLN A 364 -20.69 -3.81 -40.56
C GLN A 364 -19.90 -4.08 -41.86
N PRO A 365 -20.60 -4.39 -42.96
CA PRO A 365 -19.97 -4.51 -44.27
C PRO A 365 -19.39 -3.19 -44.75
N THR A 366 -18.21 -3.24 -45.34
CA THR A 366 -17.57 -2.14 -46.09
C THR A 366 -17.31 -2.61 -47.53
N PRO A 367 -16.94 -1.73 -48.48
CA PRO A 367 -16.66 -2.13 -49.86
C PRO A 367 -15.63 -3.26 -50.00
N GLU A 368 -14.76 -3.41 -49.00
CA GLU A 368 -13.66 -4.38 -48.96
C GLU A 368 -13.93 -5.55 -48.00
N PHE A 369 -15.06 -5.55 -47.28
CA PHE A 369 -15.36 -6.50 -46.20
C PHE A 369 -16.85 -6.82 -46.13
N GLN A 370 -17.26 -8.09 -46.24
CA GLN A 370 -18.69 -8.46 -46.19
C GLN A 370 -19.36 -8.36 -44.81
N GLY A 371 -18.62 -7.93 -43.78
CA GLY A 371 -19.12 -7.81 -42.42
C GLY A 371 -19.02 -9.12 -41.63
N ILE A 372 -19.07 -9.03 -40.30
CA ILE A 372 -19.04 -10.18 -39.39
C ILE A 372 -20.47 -10.50 -38.97
N LYS A 373 -20.89 -11.76 -39.13
CA LYS A 373 -22.17 -12.22 -38.60
C LYS A 373 -22.03 -12.52 -37.11
N VAL A 374 -22.70 -11.73 -36.27
CA VAL A 374 -22.76 -11.97 -34.82
C VAL A 374 -23.94 -12.88 -34.49
N ILE A 375 -23.67 -14.00 -33.83
CA ILE A 375 -24.65 -14.99 -33.37
C ILE A 375 -24.70 -14.91 -31.84
N LYS A 376 -25.89 -14.67 -31.28
CA LYS A 376 -26.10 -14.53 -29.83
C LYS A 376 -26.88 -15.75 -29.31
N GLU A 377 -26.25 -16.52 -28.42
CA GLU A 377 -26.82 -17.68 -27.74
C GLU A 377 -26.85 -17.40 -26.23
N TYR A 378 -27.73 -16.49 -25.82
CA TYR A 378 -27.81 -16.04 -24.43
C TYR A 378 -28.71 -16.98 -23.62
N GLY A 379 -28.15 -17.59 -22.58
CA GLY A 379 -28.90 -18.25 -21.52
C GLY A 379 -29.41 -17.25 -20.48
N GLN A 380 -30.25 -17.68 -19.55
CA GLN A 380 -30.74 -16.80 -18.48
C GLN A 380 -29.65 -16.64 -17.41
N LEU A 381 -29.26 -15.40 -17.12
CA LEU A 381 -28.18 -15.09 -16.18
C LEU A 381 -28.72 -14.30 -14.97
N PRO A 382 -28.24 -14.58 -13.74
CA PRO A 382 -28.44 -13.67 -12.62
C PRO A 382 -27.58 -12.41 -12.79
N ALA A 383 -27.97 -11.32 -12.13
CA ALA A 383 -27.14 -10.12 -12.05
C ALA A 383 -25.85 -10.42 -11.28
N LEU A 384 -24.72 -9.92 -11.79
CA LEU A 384 -23.42 -9.99 -11.13
C LEU A 384 -23.22 -8.77 -10.23
N VAL A 385 -22.35 -8.90 -9.23
CA VAL A 385 -21.87 -7.77 -8.43
C VAL A 385 -20.39 -7.57 -8.75
N GLY A 386 -20.03 -6.39 -9.25
CA GLY A 386 -18.66 -6.14 -9.70
C GLY A 386 -18.40 -4.69 -10.12
N TYR A 387 -17.29 -4.48 -10.79
CA TYR A 387 -16.91 -3.19 -11.35
C TYR A 387 -17.29 -3.13 -12.83
N SER A 388 -18.31 -2.33 -13.16
CA SER A 388 -18.89 -2.25 -14.51
C SER A 388 -17.85 -1.82 -15.56
N SER A 389 -17.02 -0.83 -15.24
CA SER A 389 -15.96 -0.36 -16.14
C SER A 389 -14.92 -1.44 -16.48
N GLU A 390 -14.56 -2.29 -15.52
CA GLU A 390 -13.56 -3.35 -15.73
C GLU A 390 -14.12 -4.47 -16.60
N LEU A 391 -15.40 -4.85 -16.39
CA LEU A 391 -16.08 -5.83 -17.25
C LEU A 391 -16.31 -5.29 -18.67
N ASP A 392 -16.65 -4.00 -18.81
CA ASP A 392 -16.77 -3.35 -20.12
C ASP A 392 -15.42 -3.33 -20.85
N GLU A 393 -14.31 -3.08 -20.15
CA GLU A 393 -12.95 -3.15 -20.70
C GLU A 393 -12.59 -4.57 -21.15
N LEU A 394 -12.89 -5.58 -20.32
CA LEU A 394 -12.66 -6.99 -20.62
C LEU A 394 -13.40 -7.41 -21.90
N ILE A 395 -14.72 -7.17 -21.96
CA ILE A 395 -15.57 -7.55 -23.09
C ILE A 395 -15.09 -6.84 -24.36
N ARG A 396 -14.84 -5.53 -24.29
CA ARG A 396 -14.37 -4.75 -25.44
C ARG A 396 -13.04 -5.25 -25.98
N THR A 397 -12.11 -5.60 -25.11
CA THR A 397 -10.78 -6.07 -25.48
C THR A 397 -10.87 -7.41 -26.22
N LEU A 398 -11.61 -8.36 -25.67
CA LEU A 398 -11.80 -9.68 -26.28
C LEU A 398 -12.53 -9.61 -27.62
N LEU A 399 -13.62 -8.84 -27.70
CA LEU A 399 -14.36 -8.66 -28.95
C LEU A 399 -13.52 -7.95 -30.02
N SER A 400 -12.76 -6.92 -29.65
CA SER A 400 -11.90 -6.20 -30.60
C SER A 400 -10.84 -7.11 -31.19
N ARG A 401 -10.23 -7.96 -30.36
CA ARG A 401 -9.24 -8.94 -30.81
C ARG A 401 -9.85 -9.95 -31.79
N ALA A 402 -11.01 -10.53 -31.44
CA ALA A 402 -11.70 -11.48 -32.30
C ALA A 402 -12.05 -10.86 -33.67
N ILE A 403 -12.53 -9.61 -33.68
CA ILE A 403 -12.86 -8.86 -34.91
C ILE A 403 -11.62 -8.62 -35.77
N GLU A 404 -10.50 -8.20 -35.17
CA GLU A 404 -9.24 -7.95 -35.89
C GLU A 404 -8.70 -9.22 -36.52
N THR A 405 -8.69 -10.32 -35.76
CA THR A 405 -8.27 -11.63 -36.24
C THR A 405 -9.15 -12.09 -37.41
N LEU A 406 -10.47 -12.03 -37.27
CA LEU A 406 -11.40 -12.41 -38.34
C LEU A 406 -11.24 -11.55 -39.61
N ARG A 407 -11.01 -10.24 -39.46
CA ARG A 407 -10.77 -9.34 -40.60
C ARG A 407 -9.47 -9.68 -41.34
N ALA A 408 -8.40 -9.98 -40.61
CA ALA A 408 -7.12 -10.37 -41.21
C ALA A 408 -7.26 -11.67 -42.03
N PHE A 409 -7.99 -12.66 -41.52
CA PHE A 409 -8.26 -13.89 -42.26
C PHE A 409 -9.19 -13.69 -43.47
N TYR A 410 -10.20 -12.82 -43.36
CA TYR A 410 -11.07 -12.52 -44.50
C TYR A 410 -10.30 -11.89 -45.68
N GLN A 411 -9.34 -10.99 -45.41
CA GLN A 411 -8.48 -10.41 -46.44
C GLN A 411 -7.64 -11.46 -47.19
N GLN A 412 -7.39 -12.62 -46.56
CA GLN A 412 -6.70 -13.75 -47.17
C GLN A 412 -7.65 -14.67 -47.98
N GLY A 413 -8.92 -14.29 -48.16
CA GLY A 413 -9.89 -14.99 -49.02
C GLY A 413 -10.68 -16.11 -48.34
N TRP A 414 -10.75 -16.11 -47.01
CA TRP A 414 -11.40 -17.17 -46.24
C TRP A 414 -12.89 -16.90 -45.96
N ALA A 415 -13.57 -17.94 -45.46
CA ALA A 415 -15.01 -18.01 -45.24
C ALA A 415 -15.63 -16.78 -44.54
N LEU A 416 -16.96 -16.66 -44.64
CA LEU A 416 -17.71 -15.59 -43.98
C LEU A 416 -17.41 -15.56 -42.47
N PRO A 417 -16.89 -14.44 -41.94
CA PRO A 417 -16.47 -14.36 -40.55
C PRO A 417 -17.71 -14.36 -39.64
N GLN A 418 -17.69 -15.23 -38.63
CA GLN A 418 -18.75 -15.39 -37.65
C GLN A 418 -18.17 -15.23 -36.25
N LEU A 419 -18.91 -14.49 -35.42
CA LEU A 419 -18.62 -14.31 -34.01
C LEU A 419 -19.80 -14.85 -33.21
N ILE A 420 -19.56 -15.81 -32.34
CA ILE A 420 -20.60 -16.49 -31.56
C ILE A 420 -20.40 -16.14 -30.09
N LEU A 421 -21.45 -15.62 -29.47
CA LEU A 421 -21.46 -15.24 -28.06
C LEU A 421 -22.43 -16.15 -27.31
N ARG A 422 -21.89 -16.97 -26.40
CA ARG A 422 -22.68 -17.90 -25.58
C ARG A 422 -22.62 -17.50 -24.12
N SER A 423 -23.74 -17.57 -23.42
CA SER A 423 -23.72 -17.43 -21.97
C SER A 423 -24.58 -18.48 -21.28
N ARG A 424 -24.10 -18.98 -20.14
CA ARG A 424 -24.82 -19.96 -19.32
C ARG A 424 -24.62 -19.70 -17.84
N PHE A 425 -25.65 -19.97 -17.06
CA PHE A 425 -25.57 -20.01 -15.61
C PHE A 425 -25.40 -21.46 -15.14
N ILE A 426 -24.43 -21.70 -14.26
CA ILE A 426 -24.17 -22.99 -13.63
C ILE A 426 -24.58 -22.86 -12.16
N PRO A 427 -25.79 -23.34 -11.79
CA PRO A 427 -26.19 -23.40 -10.39
C PRO A 427 -25.37 -24.47 -9.67
N ASP A 428 -24.92 -24.17 -8.45
CA ASP A 428 -24.29 -25.14 -7.55
C ASP A 428 -25.27 -25.52 -6.42
N PRO A 429 -26.00 -26.64 -6.54
CA PRO A 429 -26.98 -27.07 -5.54
C PRO A 429 -26.35 -27.57 -4.23
N TYR A 430 -25.04 -27.77 -4.16
CA TYR A 430 -24.34 -28.32 -2.98
C TYR A 430 -23.44 -27.29 -2.27
N GLY A 431 -23.45 -26.03 -2.70
CA GLY A 431 -23.13 -24.88 -1.85
C GLY A 431 -21.69 -24.40 -1.80
N SER A 432 -20.95 -24.36 -2.91
CA SER A 432 -19.59 -23.80 -2.91
C SER A 432 -19.33 -22.66 -3.91
N SER A 433 -20.04 -22.51 -5.03
CA SER A 433 -20.10 -21.22 -5.77
C SER A 433 -20.95 -21.32 -7.04
N PRO A 434 -22.13 -20.67 -7.14
CA PRO A 434 -22.79 -20.52 -8.42
C PRO A 434 -21.94 -19.66 -9.37
N ARG A 435 -21.89 -20.02 -10.66
CA ARG A 435 -21.02 -19.36 -11.65
C ARG A 435 -21.78 -18.98 -12.91
N VAL A 436 -21.40 -17.86 -13.51
CA VAL A 436 -21.77 -17.49 -14.86
C VAL A 436 -20.59 -17.77 -15.79
N VAL A 437 -20.86 -18.41 -16.92
CA VAL A 437 -19.86 -18.66 -17.95
C VAL A 437 -20.26 -17.90 -19.21
N LEU A 438 -19.37 -17.04 -19.68
CA LEU A 438 -19.45 -16.33 -20.96
C LEU A 438 -18.39 -16.93 -21.90
N CYS A 439 -18.82 -17.35 -23.09
CA CYS A 439 -17.94 -17.87 -24.14
C CYS A 439 -18.02 -16.96 -25.37
N ILE A 440 -16.86 -16.51 -25.84
CA ILE A 440 -16.68 -15.74 -27.08
C ILE A 440 -15.95 -16.63 -28.05
N ALA A 441 -16.62 -17.03 -29.12
CA ALA A 441 -16.10 -17.95 -30.11
C ALA A 441 -16.00 -17.29 -31.50
N ASP A 442 -14.93 -17.57 -32.22
CA ASP A 442 -14.75 -17.19 -33.62
C ASP A 442 -14.60 -18.44 -34.52
N ASN A 443 -14.72 -18.27 -35.84
CA ASN A 443 -14.63 -19.35 -36.83
C ASN A 443 -13.35 -19.29 -37.70
N ARG A 444 -12.21 -18.87 -37.14
CA ARG A 444 -10.93 -18.78 -37.86
C ARG A 444 -10.39 -20.16 -38.31
N PRO A 445 -9.57 -20.27 -39.38
CA PRO A 445 -9.14 -21.56 -39.93
C PRO A 445 -8.15 -22.34 -39.03
N VAL A 446 -8.14 -23.68 -39.14
CA VAL A 446 -7.34 -24.64 -38.33
C VAL A 446 -5.81 -24.45 -38.46
N SER A 447 -5.31 -23.89 -39.56
CA SER A 447 -3.87 -23.79 -39.85
C SER A 447 -3.14 -22.69 -39.07
N SER A 448 -3.82 -21.91 -38.23
CA SER A 448 -3.18 -21.05 -37.23
C SER A 448 -2.71 -21.91 -36.05
N GLY A 449 -1.60 -22.63 -36.24
CA GLY A 449 -0.93 -23.39 -35.17
C GLY A 449 -0.71 -22.51 -33.93
N GLY A 450 -0.61 -23.15 -32.76
CA GLY A 450 -0.60 -22.52 -31.43
C GLY A 450 0.46 -21.44 -31.13
N GLU A 451 1.23 -20.99 -32.12
CA GLU A 451 2.26 -19.95 -32.02
C GLU A 451 1.68 -18.52 -31.96
N GLU A 452 0.46 -18.25 -32.45
CA GLU A 452 -0.15 -16.90 -32.37
C GLU A 452 -0.86 -16.59 -31.03
N ILE A 453 -0.94 -17.55 -30.11
CA ILE A 453 -1.45 -17.32 -28.76
C ILE A 453 -0.37 -16.66 -27.87
N GLU A 454 0.92 -16.82 -28.17
CA GLU A 454 2.02 -16.20 -27.40
C GLU A 454 2.14 -14.68 -27.61
N ALA A 455 1.84 -14.16 -28.80
CA ALA A 455 1.75 -12.70 -29.02
C ALA A 455 0.56 -12.04 -28.27
N ALA A 456 -0.31 -12.85 -27.65
CA ALA A 456 -1.46 -12.41 -26.87
C ALA A 456 -1.15 -12.23 -25.37
N ASP A 457 0.07 -12.53 -24.90
CA ASP A 457 0.41 -12.56 -23.46
C ASP A 457 0.03 -11.27 -22.73
N ALA A 458 0.47 -10.09 -23.18
CA ALA A 458 0.20 -8.85 -22.44
C ALA A 458 -1.30 -8.45 -22.39
N MET A 459 -2.06 -8.73 -23.46
CA MET A 459 -3.50 -8.43 -23.54
C MET A 459 -4.30 -9.45 -22.72
N MET A 460 -3.98 -10.74 -22.88
CA MET A 460 -4.63 -11.82 -22.16
C MET A 460 -4.29 -11.78 -20.67
N ASP A 461 -3.08 -11.34 -20.28
CA ASP A 461 -2.71 -11.09 -18.88
C ASP A 461 -3.50 -9.94 -18.28
N ARG A 462 -3.81 -8.89 -19.06
CA ARG A 462 -4.72 -7.83 -18.61
C ARG A 462 -6.13 -8.37 -18.41
N CYS A 463 -6.65 -9.14 -19.37
CA CYS A 463 -7.97 -9.76 -19.27
C CYS A 463 -8.05 -10.73 -18.08
N ARG A 464 -7.02 -11.56 -17.89
CA ARG A 464 -6.93 -12.54 -16.80
C ARG A 464 -6.91 -11.86 -15.44
N ARG A 465 -6.13 -10.78 -15.27
CA ARG A 465 -6.13 -9.98 -14.03
C ARG A 465 -7.50 -9.40 -13.71
N ILE A 466 -8.24 -8.89 -14.70
CA ILE A 466 -9.60 -8.37 -14.49
C ILE A 466 -10.53 -9.49 -14.02
N VAL A 467 -10.45 -10.67 -14.63
CA VAL A 467 -11.28 -11.84 -14.28
C VAL A 467 -10.92 -12.38 -12.89
N GLU A 468 -9.63 -12.51 -12.57
CA GLU A 468 -9.13 -12.91 -11.25
C GLU A 468 -9.54 -11.93 -10.15
N GLN A 469 -9.54 -10.62 -10.43
CA GLN A 469 -10.02 -9.58 -9.50
C GLN A 469 -11.51 -9.75 -9.16
N HIS A 470 -12.29 -10.32 -10.08
CA HIS A 470 -13.69 -10.69 -9.86
C HIS A 470 -13.86 -12.11 -9.29
N GLY A 471 -12.77 -12.79 -8.91
CA GLY A 471 -12.78 -14.16 -8.38
C GLY A 471 -13.10 -15.23 -9.43
N GLY A 472 -12.96 -14.88 -10.71
CA GLY A 472 -13.26 -15.73 -11.85
C GLY A 472 -12.04 -16.45 -12.45
N GLU A 473 -12.27 -17.17 -13.54
CA GLU A 473 -11.22 -17.83 -14.32
C GLU A 473 -11.38 -17.56 -15.83
N LEU A 474 -10.27 -17.37 -16.53
CA LEU A 474 -10.23 -17.12 -17.98
C LEU A 474 -9.45 -18.23 -18.68
N GLN A 475 -10.09 -18.94 -19.59
CA GLN A 475 -9.50 -20.04 -20.37
C GLN A 475 -9.66 -19.78 -21.87
N CYS A 476 -8.71 -20.24 -22.68
CA CYS A 476 -8.72 -20.06 -24.13
C CYS A 476 -8.41 -21.38 -24.83
N TYR A 477 -9.26 -21.77 -25.77
CA TYR A 477 -9.18 -23.04 -26.48
C TYR A 477 -9.22 -22.83 -27.99
N ALA A 478 -8.27 -23.42 -28.71
CA ALA A 478 -8.35 -23.56 -30.15
C ALA A 478 -9.21 -24.79 -30.50
N GLN A 479 -10.16 -24.65 -31.41
CA GLN A 479 -11.02 -25.76 -31.80
C GLN A 479 -10.40 -26.64 -32.90
N PRO A 480 -10.57 -27.98 -32.85
CA PRO A 480 -9.99 -28.90 -33.84
C PRO A 480 -10.50 -28.69 -35.28
N ASP A 481 -11.72 -28.19 -35.43
CA ASP A 481 -12.41 -27.88 -36.68
C ASP A 481 -12.20 -26.42 -37.15
N GLY A 482 -11.43 -25.65 -36.39
CA GLY A 482 -11.13 -24.25 -36.64
C GLY A 482 -11.93 -23.35 -35.71
N GLY A 483 -11.34 -22.23 -35.31
CA GLY A 483 -11.96 -21.29 -34.39
C GLY A 483 -11.24 -21.19 -33.07
N THR A 484 -11.59 -20.20 -32.28
CA THR A 484 -11.12 -20.06 -30.91
C THR A 484 -12.22 -19.65 -29.99
N GLU A 485 -12.27 -20.32 -28.85
CA GLU A 485 -13.22 -20.05 -27.79
C GLU A 485 -12.49 -19.50 -26.58
N VAL A 486 -12.88 -18.31 -26.16
CA VAL A 486 -12.46 -17.71 -24.90
C VAL A 486 -13.59 -17.88 -23.89
N TRP A 487 -13.30 -18.59 -22.81
CA TRP A 487 -14.22 -18.92 -21.73
C TRP A 487 -13.91 -18.05 -20.51
N ILE A 488 -14.91 -17.32 -20.04
CA ILE A 488 -14.85 -16.42 -18.89
C ILE A 488 -15.81 -16.95 -17.84
N GLU A 489 -15.29 -17.41 -16.71
CA GLU A 489 -16.08 -17.83 -15.57
C GLU A 489 -16.08 -16.74 -14.50
N LEU A 490 -17.26 -16.33 -14.03
CA LEU A 490 -17.41 -15.33 -12.97
C LEU A 490 -18.29 -15.89 -11.85
N PRO A 491 -17.88 -15.79 -10.58
CA PRO A 491 -18.70 -16.22 -9.45
C PRO A 491 -19.89 -15.28 -9.26
N VAL A 492 -21.02 -15.85 -8.88
CA VAL A 492 -22.22 -15.09 -8.49
C VAL A 492 -22.22 -14.95 -6.98
N SER A 493 -22.20 -13.71 -6.47
CA SER A 493 -22.30 -13.45 -5.04
C SER A 493 -23.68 -13.89 -4.53
N THR A 494 -23.70 -14.89 -3.65
CA THR A 494 -24.93 -15.46 -3.08
C THR A 494 -25.57 -14.61 -1.98
N ALA A 495 -25.04 -13.42 -1.71
CA ALA A 495 -25.50 -12.57 -0.61
C ALA A 495 -26.97 -12.09 -0.75
N GLU A 496 -27.59 -12.19 -1.93
CA GLU A 496 -28.99 -11.75 -2.15
C GLU A 496 -29.78 -12.67 -3.10
N LEU A 497 -29.61 -14.00 -3.02
CA LEU A 497 -30.57 -14.95 -3.64
C LEU A 497 -31.82 -15.20 -2.76
N VAL A 498 -32.08 -14.33 -1.77
CA VAL A 498 -33.35 -14.28 -1.05
C VAL A 498 -34.16 -13.13 -1.60
N GLU A 499 -35.16 -13.42 -2.43
CA GLU A 499 -36.22 -12.46 -2.71
C GLU A 499 -36.89 -12.08 -1.38
N PRO A 500 -36.92 -10.81 -0.96
CA PRO A 500 -37.78 -10.43 0.13
C PRO A 500 -39.21 -10.46 -0.40
N SER A 501 -39.94 -11.50 -0.01
CA SER A 501 -41.39 -11.50 -0.04
C SER A 501 -41.90 -10.17 0.53
N CYS A 502 -42.66 -9.43 -0.27
CA CYS A 502 -43.39 -8.25 0.14
C CYS A 502 -44.17 -8.55 1.43
N ASP A 503 -43.75 -7.95 2.55
CA ASP A 503 -44.69 -7.57 3.59
C ASP A 503 -44.31 -6.19 4.13
N ALA A 504 -45.27 -5.29 4.00
CA ALA A 504 -45.19 -3.90 4.36
C ALA A 504 -45.20 -3.74 5.88
N GLY A 505 -44.34 -2.86 6.40
CA GLY A 505 -44.32 -2.53 7.83
C GLY A 505 -43.33 -1.43 8.15
N GLU A 506 -43.81 -0.20 8.08
CA GLU A 506 -43.24 1.06 8.58
C GLU A 506 -42.23 0.93 9.74
N ASN A 507 -41.03 1.51 9.56
CA ASN A 507 -40.56 2.59 10.47
C ASN A 507 -39.29 3.27 9.96
N ARG A 508 -39.43 4.56 9.61
CA ARG A 508 -38.33 5.50 9.40
C ARG A 508 -37.92 6.07 10.75
N ASN A 509 -36.73 5.72 11.25
CA ASN A 509 -35.80 6.58 12.00
C ASN A 509 -34.77 5.73 12.74
N GLN A 510 -33.55 5.62 12.20
CA GLN A 510 -32.30 5.51 12.97
C GLN A 510 -31.09 5.62 12.02
N PRO A 511 -30.00 6.31 12.41
CA PRO A 511 -28.81 6.44 11.58
C PRO A 511 -27.97 5.14 11.62
N HIS A 512 -27.57 4.66 10.44
CA HIS A 512 -26.79 3.45 10.25
C HIS A 512 -25.39 3.55 10.88
N LEU A 513 -25.15 2.73 11.92
CA LEU A 513 -23.83 2.32 12.37
C LEU A 513 -23.43 1.07 11.56
N CYS A 514 -22.41 1.18 10.71
CA CYS A 514 -21.76 0.03 10.07
C CYS A 514 -20.95 -0.77 11.12
N PRO A 515 -21.17 -2.08 11.30
CA PRO A 515 -20.27 -2.90 12.07
C PRO A 515 -19.12 -3.39 11.16
N LEU A 516 -17.90 -2.98 11.50
CA LEU A 516 -16.66 -3.60 11.05
C LEU A 516 -16.64 -5.07 11.51
N VAL A 517 -16.65 -6.00 10.58
CA VAL A 517 -16.41 -7.42 10.85
C VAL A 517 -14.91 -7.61 11.09
N VAL A 518 -14.57 -7.89 12.35
CA VAL A 518 -13.27 -8.42 12.78
C VAL A 518 -13.30 -9.93 12.53
N THR A 519 -12.50 -10.41 11.58
CA THR A 519 -12.23 -11.85 11.42
C THR A 519 -11.22 -12.29 12.48
N ARG A 520 -11.59 -13.30 13.26
CA ARG A 520 -10.71 -14.13 14.10
C ARG A 520 -10.03 -15.21 13.27
#